data_AF-A0A7S4L333-F1
#
_entry.id   AF-A0A7S4L333-F1
#
_cell.length_a   1.000
_cell.length_b   1.000
_cell.length_c   1.000
_cell.angle_alpha   90.00
_cell.angle_beta   90.00
_cell.angle_gamma   90.00
#
_symmetry.space_group_name_H-M   'P 1'
#
loop_
_entity.id
_entity.type
_entity.pdbx_description
1 polymer ?
#
loop_
_entity_poly.entity_id
_entity_poly.type
_entity_poly.pdbx_seq_one_letter_code
_entity_poly.pdbx_strand_id
1 'polypeptide(L)'
;ECTTAKKMSEVVPISAETAWNYFSEFYLGDQLYLKGEGEDGGKDGSQVLVRPPVMSPPPVLNLWNLYGINVKTEIGYYYKETDHGLHLDNNADSFSMKKVKDNPSGFAVSGGVAYEHSSTFQRTIRAHKCGDGTVPFFSLSQPSAWRKQAKAEGLPLQVQNIEIEGAEHRMMLDNEYVMLRILEMVCEKRGIRPGLFQPTE
;
A
#
# COMPACT_ATOMS: atom_id res chain seq x y z
N GLU A 1 -5.56 -43.18 10.14
CA GLU A 1 -4.28 -42.71 9.57
C GLU A 1 -4.14 -41.24 9.92
N CYS A 2 -3.13 -40.90 10.72
CA CYS A 2 -2.92 -39.56 11.26
C CYS A 2 -2.12 -38.77 10.23
N THR A 3 -2.75 -37.78 9.59
CA THR A 3 -2.07 -36.83 8.70
C THR A 3 -1.02 -36.06 9.49
N THR A 4 0.25 -36.31 9.19
CA THR A 4 1.39 -35.57 9.73
C THR A 4 1.19 -34.08 9.45
N ALA A 5 0.94 -33.28 10.48
CA ALA A 5 0.87 -31.83 10.36
C ALA A 5 2.25 -31.32 9.91
N LYS A 6 2.37 -30.87 8.65
CA LYS A 6 3.58 -30.20 8.18
C LYS A 6 3.69 -28.84 8.87
N LYS A 7 4.89 -28.48 9.32
CA LYS A 7 5.13 -27.14 9.88
C LYS A 7 4.93 -26.09 8.79
N MET A 8 4.31 -24.95 9.10
CA MET A 8 4.08 -23.90 8.09
C MET A 8 5.39 -23.30 7.56
N SER A 9 6.48 -23.37 8.34
CA SER A 9 7.84 -23.08 7.88
C SER A 9 8.36 -24.02 6.79
N GLU A 10 7.76 -25.19 6.61
CA GLU A 10 7.98 -26.13 5.50
C GLU A 10 6.99 -25.91 4.35
N VAL A 11 5.88 -25.20 4.58
CA VAL A 11 4.81 -24.98 3.59
C VAL A 11 5.00 -23.64 2.86
N VAL A 12 5.46 -22.60 3.55
CA VAL A 12 5.87 -21.36 2.90
C VAL A 12 7.08 -20.81 3.66
N PRO A 13 8.31 -20.99 3.15
CA PRO A 13 9.43 -20.22 3.65
C PRO A 13 9.21 -18.78 3.14
N ILE A 14 8.38 -17.99 3.81
CA ILE A 14 8.15 -16.59 3.43
C ILE A 14 9.37 -15.79 3.87
N SER A 15 10.50 -15.99 3.17
CA SER A 15 11.50 -14.96 3.05
C SER A 15 10.94 -13.88 2.10
N ALA A 16 11.41 -12.64 2.22
CA ALA A 16 11.05 -11.59 1.29
C ALA A 16 11.33 -11.99 -0.18
N GLU A 17 12.37 -12.81 -0.39
CA GLU A 17 12.74 -13.36 -1.70
C GLU A 17 11.71 -14.37 -2.21
N THR A 18 11.23 -15.27 -1.36
CA THR A 18 10.18 -16.25 -1.73
C THR A 18 8.82 -15.58 -1.95
N ALA A 19 8.48 -14.56 -1.15
CA ALA A 19 7.29 -13.75 -1.35
C ALA A 19 7.33 -13.00 -2.69
N TRP A 20 8.50 -12.45 -3.06
CA TRP A 20 8.70 -11.82 -4.36
C TRP A 20 8.65 -12.84 -5.50
N ASN A 21 9.17 -14.06 -5.31
CA ASN A 21 9.06 -15.13 -6.29
C ASN A 21 7.60 -15.56 -6.50
N TYR A 22 6.83 -15.74 -5.43
CA TYR A 22 5.38 -16.02 -5.52
C TYR A 22 4.62 -14.86 -6.17
N PHE A 23 4.91 -13.62 -5.79
CA PHE A 23 4.33 -12.45 -6.42
C PHE A 23 4.69 -12.41 -7.91
N SER A 24 5.94 -12.67 -8.27
CA SER A 24 6.41 -12.68 -9.66
C SER A 24 5.75 -13.80 -10.45
N GLU A 25 5.70 -15.03 -9.92
CA GLU A 25 5.03 -16.16 -10.57
C GLU A 25 3.53 -15.91 -10.76
N PHE A 26 2.86 -15.39 -9.72
CA PHE A 26 1.42 -15.16 -9.76
C PHE A 26 1.04 -13.94 -10.61
N TYR A 27 1.77 -12.83 -10.55
CA TYR A 27 1.40 -11.59 -11.26
C TYR A 27 2.12 -11.40 -12.61
N LEU A 28 3.32 -11.97 -12.78
CA LEU A 28 4.03 -11.95 -14.07
C LEU A 28 3.76 -13.22 -14.90
N GLY A 29 3.44 -14.35 -14.26
CA GLY A 29 3.10 -15.59 -14.99
C GLY A 29 1.63 -15.68 -15.41
N ASP A 30 0.74 -14.92 -14.77
CA ASP A 30 -0.70 -14.98 -15.05
C ASP A 30 -1.07 -14.11 -16.27
N GLN A 31 -1.61 -14.78 -17.28
CA GLN A 31 -2.08 -14.19 -18.54
C GLN A 31 -3.17 -13.13 -18.36
N LEU A 32 -3.85 -13.11 -17.22
CA LEU A 32 -4.89 -12.14 -16.89
C LEU A 32 -4.30 -10.79 -16.46
N TYR A 33 -3.09 -10.79 -15.88
CA TYR A 33 -2.40 -9.58 -15.42
C TYR A 33 -1.35 -9.07 -16.43
N LEU A 34 -0.68 -9.95 -17.17
CA LEU A 34 0.27 -9.61 -18.24
C LEU A 34 -0.21 -10.02 -19.63
N LYS A 35 -1.45 -9.67 -19.98
CA LYS A 35 -1.96 -9.92 -21.33
C LYS A 35 -1.27 -9.00 -22.35
N GLY A 36 -0.15 -9.46 -22.92
CA GLY A 36 0.20 -9.16 -24.31
C GLY A 36 1.19 -8.04 -24.62
N GLU A 37 2.27 -7.84 -23.85
CA GLU A 37 3.44 -7.09 -24.35
C GLU A 37 4.73 -7.89 -24.12
N GLY A 38 5.02 -8.84 -25.00
CA GLY A 38 6.23 -9.64 -24.88
C GLY A 38 6.42 -10.78 -25.88
N GLU A 39 5.96 -10.66 -27.13
CA GLU A 39 6.51 -11.50 -28.22
C GLU A 39 7.69 -10.84 -28.95
N ASP A 40 7.96 -9.55 -28.72
CA ASP A 40 9.19 -8.91 -29.17
C ASP A 40 10.29 -9.08 -28.11
N GLY A 41 10.73 -10.32 -27.94
CA GLY A 41 11.94 -10.66 -27.20
C GLY A 41 13.11 -9.87 -27.78
N GLY A 42 13.56 -8.85 -27.04
CA GLY A 42 14.75 -8.08 -27.37
C GLY A 42 15.91 -9.01 -27.68
N LYS A 43 16.43 -8.91 -28.91
CA LYS A 43 17.49 -9.79 -29.45
C LYS A 43 18.84 -9.70 -28.74
N ASP A 44 18.94 -8.91 -27.66
CA ASP A 44 20.21 -8.51 -27.05
C ASP A 44 20.46 -9.12 -25.66
N GLY A 45 19.64 -10.07 -25.21
CA GLY A 45 19.87 -10.80 -23.96
C GLY A 45 19.79 -9.93 -22.68
N SER A 46 19.49 -8.64 -22.80
CA SER A 46 19.12 -7.81 -21.66
C SER A 46 17.68 -8.15 -21.27
N GLN A 47 17.51 -8.85 -20.15
CA GLN A 47 16.20 -9.03 -19.56
C GLN A 47 15.68 -7.65 -19.14
N VAL A 48 14.87 -7.03 -20.00
CA VAL A 48 14.03 -5.90 -19.60
C VAL A 48 13.09 -6.48 -18.55
N LEU A 49 13.37 -6.20 -17.28
CA LEU A 49 12.47 -6.52 -16.19
C LEU A 49 11.16 -5.79 -16.45
N VAL A 50 10.20 -6.48 -17.07
CA VAL A 50 8.83 -6.00 -17.26
C VAL A 50 8.29 -5.73 -15.87
N ARG A 51 8.12 -4.45 -15.54
CA ARG A 51 7.52 -4.08 -14.26
C ARG A 51 6.09 -4.61 -14.25
N PRO A 52 5.61 -5.15 -13.12
CA PRO A 52 4.20 -5.48 -12.99
C PRO A 52 3.34 -4.27 -13.39
N PRO A 53 2.23 -4.44 -14.13
CA PRO A 53 1.42 -3.30 -14.59
C PRO A 53 0.94 -2.40 -13.45
N VAL A 54 0.71 -2.97 -12.26
CA VAL A 54 0.35 -2.24 -11.03
C VAL A 54 1.43 -1.25 -10.56
N MET A 55 2.68 -1.43 -11.00
CA MET A 55 3.79 -0.52 -10.69
C MET A 55 3.94 0.59 -11.73
N SER A 56 3.33 0.46 -12.90
CA SER A 56 3.36 1.46 -13.95
C SER A 56 2.26 2.51 -13.76
N PRO A 57 2.46 3.77 -14.20
CA PRO A 57 1.41 4.77 -14.17
C PRO A 57 0.20 4.32 -15.00
N PRO A 58 -1.03 4.52 -14.52
CA PRO A 58 -2.22 4.15 -15.29
C PRO A 58 -2.35 5.00 -16.58
N PRO A 59 -2.95 4.46 -17.66
CA PRO A 59 -3.08 5.14 -18.95
C PRO A 59 -4.23 6.17 -18.93
N VAL A 60 -4.17 7.13 -18.02
CA VAL A 60 -5.15 8.21 -17.86
C VAL A 60 -4.45 9.58 -17.86
N LEU A 61 -5.17 10.61 -18.28
CA LEU A 61 -4.64 11.98 -18.26
C LEU A 61 -4.63 12.57 -16.84
N ASN A 62 -5.62 12.21 -16.02
CA ASN A 62 -5.80 12.77 -14.69
C ASN A 62 -6.14 11.64 -13.71
N LEU A 63 -5.39 11.56 -12.62
CA LEU A 63 -5.61 10.65 -11.51
C LEU A 63 -5.81 11.45 -10.22
N TRP A 64 -7.00 11.35 -9.66
CA TRP A 64 -7.30 11.86 -8.33
C TRP A 64 -7.25 10.70 -7.34
N ASN A 65 -6.39 10.83 -6.34
CA ASN A 65 -6.17 9.84 -5.31
C ASN A 65 -6.61 10.40 -3.96
N LEU A 66 -7.77 9.98 -3.47
CA LEU A 66 -8.33 10.38 -2.18
C LEU A 66 -8.10 9.23 -1.20
N TYR A 67 -7.48 9.51 -0.06
CA TYR A 67 -7.23 8.48 0.96
C TYR A 67 -7.20 9.06 2.36
N GLY A 68 -7.61 8.24 3.32
CA GLY A 68 -7.51 8.53 4.76
C GLY A 68 -6.05 8.47 5.23
N ILE A 69 -5.72 9.28 6.23
CA ILE A 69 -4.39 9.27 6.85
C ILE A 69 -4.49 9.41 8.36
N ASN A 70 -3.40 9.09 9.04
CA ASN A 70 -3.20 9.30 10.46
C ASN A 70 -4.14 8.49 11.38
N VAL A 71 -4.66 7.37 10.87
CA VAL A 71 -5.34 6.34 11.65
C VAL A 71 -4.36 5.19 11.91
N LYS A 72 -4.28 4.71 13.16
CA LYS A 72 -3.37 3.63 13.56
C LYS A 72 -3.59 2.42 12.65
N THR A 73 -2.57 2.00 11.90
CA THR A 73 -2.70 1.01 10.83
C THR A 73 -1.74 -0.16 11.04
N GLU A 74 -2.22 -1.38 10.85
CA GLU A 74 -1.44 -2.62 10.97
C GLU A 74 -0.45 -2.77 9.81
N ILE A 75 0.79 -3.13 10.12
CA ILE A 75 1.88 -3.23 9.13
C ILE A 75 2.74 -4.49 9.27
N GLY A 76 2.52 -5.26 10.32
CA GLY A 76 3.28 -6.48 10.57
C GLY A 76 2.74 -7.25 11.76
N TYR A 77 3.15 -8.51 11.84
CA TYR A 77 2.71 -9.44 12.86
C TYR A 77 3.90 -10.26 13.34
N TYR A 78 3.96 -10.45 14.66
CA TYR A 78 4.92 -11.31 15.32
C TYR A 78 4.22 -12.60 15.68
N TYR A 79 4.78 -13.73 15.25
CA TYR A 79 4.25 -15.05 15.53
C TYR A 79 5.25 -15.90 16.32
N LYS A 80 4.71 -16.76 17.17
CA LYS A 80 5.44 -17.85 17.81
C LYS A 80 4.75 -19.18 17.51
N GLU A 81 5.57 -20.23 17.39
CA GLU A 81 5.09 -21.59 17.26
C GLU A 81 4.70 -22.13 18.65
N THR A 82 3.59 -22.85 18.71
CA THR A 82 3.07 -23.55 19.89
C THR A 82 2.65 -24.97 19.48
N ASP A 83 2.33 -25.82 20.46
CA ASP A 83 1.81 -27.18 20.21
C ASP A 83 0.49 -27.18 19.41
N HIS A 84 -0.21 -26.05 19.35
CA HIS A 84 -1.47 -25.87 18.62
C HIS A 84 -1.32 -25.07 17.31
N GLY A 85 -0.09 -24.76 16.89
CA GLY A 85 0.21 -24.01 15.67
C GLY A 85 0.80 -22.62 15.93
N LEU A 86 0.67 -21.73 14.94
CA LEU A 86 1.17 -20.36 15.02
C LEU A 86 0.18 -19.44 15.76
N HIS A 87 0.68 -18.74 16.77
CA HIS A 87 -0.07 -17.74 17.54
C HIS A 87 0.67 -16.41 17.53
N LEU A 88 -0.07 -15.31 17.70
CA LEU A 88 0.53 -13.99 17.90
C LEU A 88 1.42 -14.00 19.15
N ASP A 89 2.63 -13.46 19.01
CA ASP A 89 3.58 -13.37 20.10
C ASP A 89 3.44 -12.06 20.86
N ASN A 90 2.62 -12.06 21.91
CA ASN A 90 2.44 -10.91 22.80
C ASN A 90 3.75 -10.47 23.50
N ASN A 91 4.79 -11.32 23.54
CA ASN A 91 6.09 -10.91 24.09
C ASN A 91 6.79 -9.85 23.21
N ALA A 92 6.41 -9.75 21.94
CA ALA A 92 6.92 -8.74 21.01
C ALA A 92 6.53 -7.31 21.42
N ASP A 93 5.55 -7.14 22.30
CA ASP A 93 5.19 -5.85 22.89
C ASP A 93 6.39 -5.21 23.63
N SER A 94 7.34 -6.03 24.09
CA SER A 94 8.59 -5.55 24.67
C SER A 94 9.49 -4.78 23.70
N PHE A 95 9.28 -4.94 22.38
CA PHE A 95 9.97 -4.22 21.30
C PHE A 95 9.26 -2.93 20.86
N SER A 96 8.08 -2.65 21.41
CA SER A 96 7.27 -1.48 21.05
C SER A 96 8.07 -0.20 21.18
N MET A 97 8.08 0.61 20.12
CA MET A 97 8.81 1.89 20.01
C MET A 97 10.33 1.79 20.17
N LYS A 98 10.92 0.59 20.07
CA LYS A 98 12.36 0.36 20.18
C LYS A 98 12.93 -0.12 18.87
N LYS A 99 14.02 0.52 18.41
CA LYS A 99 14.79 0.05 17.26
C LYS A 99 15.69 -1.11 17.69
N VAL A 100 15.21 -2.32 17.47
CA VAL A 100 15.92 -3.58 17.75
C VAL A 100 15.95 -4.45 16.50
N LYS A 101 16.72 -5.53 16.49
CA LYS A 101 16.83 -6.43 15.34
C LYS A 101 15.46 -6.89 14.82
N ASP A 102 14.54 -7.20 15.74
CA ASP A 102 13.20 -7.72 15.42
C ASP A 102 12.16 -6.59 15.18
N ASN A 103 12.50 -5.34 15.47
CA ASN A 103 11.69 -4.15 15.16
C ASN A 103 12.60 -3.03 14.62
N PRO A 104 13.18 -3.20 13.43
CA PRO A 104 14.24 -2.32 12.93
C PRO A 104 13.77 -0.88 12.71
N SER A 105 12.48 -0.71 12.42
CA SER A 105 11.87 0.61 12.22
C SER A 105 11.40 1.25 13.52
N GLY A 106 11.33 0.50 14.63
CA GLY A 106 10.86 0.99 15.92
C GLY A 106 9.36 1.29 15.92
N PHE A 107 8.55 0.46 15.28
CA PHE A 107 7.09 0.60 15.25
C PHE A 107 6.47 0.37 16.64
N ALA A 108 5.26 0.90 16.84
CA ALA A 108 4.46 0.54 18.00
C ALA A 108 4.02 -0.92 17.86
N VAL A 109 4.14 -1.71 18.92
CA VAL A 109 3.74 -3.12 18.96
C VAL A 109 2.75 -3.31 20.11
N SER A 110 1.67 -4.04 19.85
CA SER A 110 0.67 -4.43 20.87
C SER A 110 -0.01 -5.73 20.48
N GLY A 111 -0.07 -6.69 21.41
CA GLY A 111 -0.65 -8.01 21.16
C GLY A 111 0.06 -8.79 20.04
N GLY A 112 1.37 -8.56 19.86
CA GLY A 112 2.12 -9.14 18.75
C GLY A 112 1.82 -8.54 17.37
N VAL A 113 1.12 -7.40 17.29
CA VAL A 113 0.84 -6.69 16.03
C VAL A 113 1.65 -5.39 15.99
N ALA A 114 2.34 -5.15 14.87
CA ALA A 114 3.07 -3.91 14.61
C ALA A 114 2.19 -2.89 13.89
N TYR A 115 2.29 -1.64 14.32
CA TYR A 115 1.47 -0.54 13.82
C TYR A 115 2.32 0.65 13.39
N GLU A 116 1.89 1.31 12.32
CA GLU A 116 2.21 2.72 12.11
C GLU A 116 1.15 3.62 12.76
N HIS A 117 1.59 4.80 13.19
CA HIS A 117 0.79 5.83 13.83
C HIS A 117 1.18 7.20 13.27
N SER A 118 0.46 8.27 13.62
CA SER A 118 0.69 9.61 13.07
C SER A 118 2.12 10.12 13.24
N SER A 119 2.84 9.71 14.28
CA SER A 119 4.27 10.02 14.48
C SER A 119 5.26 9.03 13.83
N THR A 120 4.81 8.10 12.98
CA THR A 120 5.69 7.19 12.23
C THR A 120 6.31 7.94 11.06
N PHE A 121 7.65 7.95 10.97
CA PHE A 121 8.36 8.66 9.91
C PHE A 121 8.35 7.88 8.59
N GLN A 122 7.74 8.45 7.57
CA GLN A 122 7.64 7.90 6.22
C GLN A 122 8.80 8.40 5.35
N ARG A 123 9.79 7.53 5.10
CA ARG A 123 11.03 7.88 4.38
C ARG A 123 10.78 8.41 2.96
N THR A 124 9.74 7.89 2.28
CA THR A 124 9.40 8.21 0.89
C THR A 124 8.97 9.67 0.71
N ILE A 125 8.29 10.23 1.71
CA ILE A 125 7.77 11.61 1.69
C ILE A 125 8.45 12.54 2.71
N ARG A 126 9.34 12.00 3.54
CA ARG A 126 10.04 12.72 4.62
C ARG A 126 9.09 13.45 5.58
N ALA A 127 7.99 12.79 5.96
CA ALA A 127 7.02 13.33 6.91
C ALA A 127 6.54 12.26 7.88
N HIS A 128 5.94 12.68 8.98
CA HIS A 128 5.27 11.77 9.91
C HIS A 128 3.82 11.57 9.48
N LYS A 129 3.48 10.34 9.10
CA LYS A 129 2.16 9.94 8.60
C LYS A 129 1.92 8.45 8.87
N CYS A 130 0.66 8.05 8.92
CA CYS A 130 0.25 6.65 8.79
C CYS A 130 -1.03 6.52 7.95
N GLY A 131 -1.49 5.29 7.75
CA GLY A 131 -2.58 4.91 6.89
C GLY A 131 -3.98 5.28 7.40
N ASP A 132 -4.97 4.60 6.84
CA ASP A 132 -6.41 4.81 7.08
C ASP A 132 -7.03 3.80 8.06
N GLY A 133 -6.19 3.07 8.81
CA GLY A 133 -6.63 2.05 9.76
C GLY A 133 -6.64 0.64 9.17
N THR A 134 -6.64 0.51 7.85
CA THR A 134 -6.56 -0.79 7.15
C THR A 134 -5.38 -0.84 6.19
N VAL A 135 -5.20 0.20 5.38
CA VAL A 135 -4.18 0.28 4.32
C VAL A 135 -3.05 1.21 4.76
N PRO A 136 -1.80 0.74 4.77
CA PRO A 136 -0.68 1.54 5.25
C PRO A 136 -0.33 2.69 4.30
N PHE A 137 0.23 3.75 4.86
CA PHE A 137 0.52 4.99 4.15
C PHE A 137 1.40 4.79 2.91
N PHE A 138 2.38 3.90 2.97
CA PHE A 138 3.26 3.64 1.83
C PHE A 138 2.48 3.14 0.59
N SER A 139 1.40 2.39 0.81
CA SER A 139 0.54 1.87 -0.26
C SER A 139 -0.37 2.99 -0.80
N LEU A 140 -1.03 3.72 0.10
CA LEU A 140 -1.92 4.84 -0.26
C LEU A 140 -1.20 5.95 -1.03
N SER A 141 0.08 6.18 -0.72
CA SER A 141 0.89 7.23 -1.35
C SER A 141 1.57 6.81 -2.66
N GLN A 142 1.39 5.57 -3.12
CA GLN A 142 2.00 5.04 -4.36
C GLN A 142 1.78 5.92 -5.61
N PRO A 143 0.63 6.57 -5.82
CA PRO A 143 0.44 7.50 -6.95
C PRO A 143 1.45 8.66 -6.99
N SER A 144 2.08 9.01 -5.87
CA SER A 144 3.20 9.96 -5.84
C SER A 144 4.41 9.48 -6.63
N ALA A 145 4.67 8.16 -6.66
CA ALA A 145 5.71 7.55 -7.47
C ALA A 145 5.35 7.61 -8.95
N TRP A 146 4.11 7.30 -9.32
CA TRP A 146 3.62 7.44 -10.69
C TRP A 146 3.72 8.86 -11.22
N ARG A 147 3.46 9.87 -10.39
CA ARG A 147 3.67 11.28 -10.77
C ARG A 147 5.13 11.58 -11.14
N LYS A 148 6.08 11.08 -10.36
CA LYS A 148 7.52 11.25 -10.63
C LYS A 148 7.93 10.51 -11.90
N GLN A 149 7.42 9.30 -12.08
CA GLN A 149 7.67 8.48 -13.26
C GLN A 149 7.11 9.11 -14.53
N ALA A 150 5.84 9.53 -14.53
CA ALA A 150 5.20 10.22 -15.64
C ALA A 150 5.98 11.46 -16.08
N LYS A 151 6.49 12.26 -15.12
CA LYS A 151 7.35 13.41 -15.43
C LYS A 151 8.67 13.00 -16.10
N ALA A 152 9.30 11.92 -15.62
CA ALA A 152 10.57 11.44 -16.19
C ALA A 152 10.40 10.85 -17.60
N GLU A 153 9.25 10.23 -17.86
CA GLU A 153 8.93 9.56 -19.13
C GLU A 153 8.17 10.47 -20.11
N GLY A 154 7.86 11.72 -19.74
CA GLY A 154 7.12 12.65 -20.59
C GLY A 154 5.65 12.26 -20.80
N LEU A 155 5.06 11.48 -19.89
CA LEU A 155 3.66 11.09 -19.94
C LEU A 155 2.75 12.27 -19.54
N PRO A 156 1.59 12.43 -20.19
CA PRO A 156 0.65 13.52 -19.88
C PRO A 156 -0.17 13.29 -18.59
N LEU A 157 0.22 12.35 -17.74
CA LEU A 157 -0.48 12.03 -16.49
C LEU A 157 -0.30 13.12 -15.43
N GLN A 158 -1.42 13.65 -14.95
CA GLN A 158 -1.49 14.53 -13.79
C GLN A 158 -2.01 13.75 -12.59
N VAL A 159 -1.27 13.78 -11.47
CA VAL A 159 -1.68 13.12 -10.23
C VAL A 159 -1.91 14.15 -9.14
N GLN A 160 -3.10 14.11 -8.54
CA GLN A 160 -3.48 14.90 -7.39
C GLN A 160 -3.83 13.97 -6.23
N ASN A 161 -3.02 14.03 -5.17
CA ASN A 161 -3.29 13.33 -3.91
C ASN A 161 -4.05 14.26 -2.96
N ILE A 162 -5.11 13.75 -2.37
CA ILE A 162 -5.94 14.45 -1.39
C ILE A 162 -5.97 13.57 -0.13
N GLU A 163 -5.24 14.01 0.87
CA GLU A 163 -5.17 13.34 2.17
C GLU A 163 -6.32 13.82 3.04
N ILE A 164 -7.01 12.88 3.69
CA ILE A 164 -8.15 13.16 4.55
C ILE A 164 -7.81 12.73 5.96
N GLU A 165 -7.52 13.72 6.81
CA GLU A 165 -7.06 13.50 8.17
C GLU A 165 -8.09 12.72 9.00
N GLY A 166 -7.65 11.61 9.62
CA GLY A 166 -8.46 10.81 10.53
C GLY A 166 -9.56 9.99 9.88
N ALA A 167 -9.68 9.99 8.55
CA ALA A 167 -10.68 9.17 7.87
C ALA A 167 -10.27 7.69 7.87
N GLU A 168 -11.13 6.86 8.49
CA GLU A 168 -10.96 5.41 8.52
C GLU A 168 -11.42 4.78 7.20
N HIS A 169 -10.76 3.70 6.79
CA HIS A 169 -10.95 3.00 5.52
C HIS A 169 -12.43 2.78 5.14
N ARG A 170 -13.25 2.25 6.06
CA ARG A 170 -14.67 1.96 5.81
C ARG A 170 -15.55 3.20 5.86
N MET A 171 -15.12 4.22 6.60
CA MET A 171 -15.84 5.48 6.76
C MET A 171 -15.60 6.46 5.60
N MET A 172 -14.63 6.19 4.73
CA MET A 172 -14.33 7.03 3.56
C MET A 172 -15.54 7.28 2.66
N LEU A 173 -16.42 6.29 2.50
CA LEU A 173 -17.63 6.40 1.67
C LEU A 173 -18.81 7.08 2.39
N ASP A 174 -18.71 7.30 3.70
CA ASP A 174 -19.69 8.07 4.49
C ASP A 174 -19.17 9.47 4.84
N ASN A 175 -17.93 9.79 4.43
CA ASN A 175 -17.28 11.04 4.73
C ASN A 175 -17.79 12.16 3.80
N GLU A 176 -18.48 13.16 4.36
CA GLU A 176 -19.03 14.28 3.59
C GLU A 176 -17.96 15.05 2.81
N TYR A 177 -16.76 15.22 3.37
CA TYR A 177 -15.65 15.88 2.69
C TYR A 177 -15.20 15.08 1.46
N VAL A 178 -15.13 13.75 1.54
CA VAL A 178 -14.86 12.90 0.36
C VAL A 178 -15.91 13.13 -0.72
N MET A 179 -17.19 13.12 -0.35
CA MET A 179 -18.29 13.32 -1.28
C MET A 179 -18.25 14.71 -1.94
N LEU A 180 -18.02 15.76 -1.15
CA LEU A 180 -17.84 17.12 -1.65
C LEU A 180 -16.66 17.20 -2.63
N ARG A 181 -15.52 16.56 -2.31
CA ARG A 181 -14.36 16.53 -3.21
C ARG A 181 -14.67 15.83 -4.54
N ILE A 182 -15.38 14.72 -4.51
CA ILE A 182 -15.80 14.02 -5.73
C ILE A 182 -16.73 14.93 -6.56
N LEU A 183 -17.70 15.60 -5.92
CA LEU A 183 -18.62 16.51 -6.60
C LEU A 183 -17.87 17.71 -7.23
N GLU A 184 -16.96 18.35 -6.50
CA GLU A 184 -16.11 19.43 -7.01
C GLU A 184 -15.37 19.00 -8.28
N MET A 185 -14.71 17.84 -8.27
CA MET A 185 -13.98 17.32 -9.43
C MET A 185 -14.89 17.07 -10.63
N VAL A 186 -16.07 16.51 -10.42
CA VAL A 186 -17.04 16.26 -11.48
C VAL A 186 -17.58 17.56 -12.07
N CYS A 187 -17.87 18.55 -11.22
CA CYS A 187 -18.34 19.87 -11.63
C CYS A 187 -17.27 20.66 -12.41
N GLU A 188 -16.04 20.72 -11.91
CA GLU A 188 -14.90 21.37 -12.57
C GLU A 188 -14.68 20.79 -13.98
N LYS A 189 -14.70 19.47 -14.12
CA LYS A 189 -14.59 18.80 -15.43
C LYS A 189 -15.70 19.18 -16.40
N ARG A 190 -16.88 19.54 -15.90
CA ARG A 190 -18.04 19.96 -16.70
C ARG A 190 -18.07 21.47 -16.96
N GLY A 191 -17.08 22.22 -16.48
CA GLY A 191 -17.06 23.69 -16.56
C GLY A 191 -18.13 24.35 -15.68
N ILE A 192 -18.72 23.60 -14.74
CA ILE A 192 -19.70 24.09 -13.78
C ILE A 192 -18.89 24.63 -12.60
N ARG A 193 -18.93 25.94 -12.35
CA ARG A 193 -18.33 26.52 -11.14
C ARG A 193 -19.23 26.19 -9.96
N PRO A 194 -18.82 25.36 -9.00
CA PRO A 194 -19.57 25.21 -7.76
C PRO A 194 -19.54 26.57 -7.07
N GLY A 195 -20.70 27.14 -6.72
CA GLY A 195 -20.72 28.19 -5.71
C GLY A 195 -20.07 27.60 -4.45
N LEU A 196 -19.04 28.25 -3.91
CA LEU A 196 -18.23 27.79 -2.79
C LEU A 196 -19.07 27.07 -1.73
N PHE A 197 -19.03 25.74 -1.70
CA PHE A 197 -19.49 24.97 -0.56
C PHE A 197 -18.44 25.16 0.52
N GLN A 198 -18.65 26.15 1.40
CA GLN A 198 -17.85 26.24 2.61
C GLN A 198 -18.39 25.19 3.59
N PRO A 199 -17.55 24.27 4.10
CA PRO A 199 -17.95 23.38 5.16
C PRO A 199 -18.43 24.22 6.36
N THR A 200 -19.59 23.88 6.91
CA THR A 200 -19.98 24.39 8.23
C THR A 200 -19.10 23.69 9.27
N GLU A 201 -18.42 24.48 10.11
CA GLU A 201 -17.60 24.01 11.25
C GLU A 201 -18.37 23.09 12.20
#